data_AF-A0A953U000-F1
#
_entry.id   AF-A0A953U000-F1
#
_cell.length_a   1.000
_cell.length_b   1.000
_cell.length_c   1.000
_cell.angle_alpha   90.00
_cell.angle_beta   90.00
_cell.angle_gamma   90.00
#
_symmetry.space_group_name_H-M   'P 1'
#
loop_
_entity.id
_entity.type
_entity.pdbx_description
1 polymer ?
#
loop_
_entity_poly.entity_id
_entity_poly.type
_entity_poly.pdbx_seq_one_letter_code
_entity_poly.pdbx_strand_id
1 'polypeptide(L)'
;MDGLPPPQLELEKVRAEGVAVDNEENHEGIICVGGPIFASQGKVIAALSISGLTIHMAQKLEACKAAARETVQKISALLGYAGASDPGSRDGAQPSPAETPSSKLASR
;
A
#
# COMPACT_ATOMS: atom_id res chain seq x y z
N MET A 1 7.46 -4.51 23.96
CA MET A 1 6.51 -5.65 24.00
C MET A 1 5.43 -5.26 23.04
N ASP A 2 5.75 -5.42 21.77
CA ASP A 2 5.24 -4.57 20.70
C ASP A 2 3.90 -5.15 20.29
N GLY A 3 2.82 -4.52 20.76
CA GLY A 3 1.43 -4.96 20.56
C GLY A 3 0.93 -4.83 19.12
N LEU A 4 1.84 -4.85 18.15
CA LEU A 4 1.53 -4.79 16.74
C LEU A 4 1.12 -6.19 16.26
N PRO A 5 -0.01 -6.34 15.56
CA PRO A 5 -0.39 -7.62 14.99
C PRO A 5 0.70 -8.15 14.04
N PRO A 6 0.84 -9.47 13.89
CA PRO A 6 1.79 -10.04 12.95
C PRO A 6 1.49 -9.53 11.53
N PRO A 7 2.51 -9.26 10.69
CA PRO A 7 2.34 -8.64 9.38
C PRO A 7 1.38 -9.41 8.45
N GLN A 8 1.21 -10.71 8.68
CA GLN A 8 0.23 -11.53 7.96
C GLN A 8 -1.22 -11.11 8.22
N LEU A 9 -1.55 -10.72 9.47
CA LEU A 9 -2.90 -10.28 9.84
C LEU A 9 -3.23 -8.91 9.22
N GLU A 10 -2.22 -8.05 9.07
CA GLU A 10 -2.39 -6.75 8.41
C GLU A 10 -2.68 -6.91 6.92
N LEU A 11 -1.98 -7.83 6.24
CA LEU A 11 -2.25 -8.12 4.83
C LEU A 11 -3.68 -8.63 4.59
N GLU A 12 -4.22 -9.42 5.52
CA GLU A 12 -5.62 -9.85 5.45
C GLU A 12 -6.59 -8.69 5.59
N LYS A 13 -6.33 -7.75 6.52
CA LYS A 13 -7.13 -6.52 6.67
C LYS A 13 -7.05 -5.65 5.42
N VAL A 14 -5.85 -5.46 4.86
CA VAL A 14 -5.64 -4.69 3.63
C VAL A 14 -6.40 -5.31 2.46
N ARG A 15 -6.43 -6.65 2.35
CA ARG A 15 -7.21 -7.35 1.33
C ARG A 15 -8.72 -7.19 1.54
N ALA A 16 -9.19 -7.16 2.79
CA ALA A 16 -10.60 -6.99 3.11
C ALA A 16 -11.09 -5.53 2.90
N GLU A 17 -10.29 -4.56 3.34
CA GLU A 17 -10.63 -3.13 3.29
C GLU A 17 -10.29 -2.49 1.92
N GLY A 18 -9.32 -3.06 1.20
CA GLY A 18 -8.80 -2.55 -0.06
C GLY A 18 -7.84 -1.36 0.10
N VAL A 19 -7.46 -1.03 1.33
CA VAL A 19 -6.54 0.05 1.71
C VAL A 19 -5.68 -0.39 2.90
N ALA A 20 -4.47 0.16 2.99
CA ALA A 20 -3.55 0.02 4.11
C ALA A 20 -3.43 1.32 4.89
N VAL A 21 -3.18 1.22 6.19
CA VAL A 21 -2.91 2.36 7.06
C VAL A 21 -1.58 2.12 7.75
N ASP A 22 -0.64 3.05 7.56
CA ASP A 22 0.58 3.16 8.35
C ASP A 22 0.28 4.17 9.46
N ASN A 23 0.35 3.72 10.71
CA ASN A 23 0.05 4.50 11.89
C ASN A 23 1.33 4.81 12.69
N GLU A 24 2.11 5.77 12.18
CA GLU A 24 3.39 6.19 12.76
C GLU A 24 4.43 5.08 12.83
N GLU A 25 4.35 4.08 11.94
CA GLU A 25 5.28 2.95 11.93
C GLU A 25 6.64 3.35 11.34
N ASN A 26 6.60 4.20 10.32
CA ASN A 26 7.80 4.64 9.61
C ASN A 26 8.34 6.00 10.09
N HIS A 27 7.46 6.92 10.52
CA HIS A 27 7.83 8.24 11.05
C HIS A 27 6.82 8.69 12.12
N GLU A 28 7.33 8.97 13.32
CA GLU A 28 6.53 9.55 14.40
C GLU A 28 5.85 10.85 13.93
N GLY A 29 4.55 10.99 14.26
CA GLY A 29 3.73 12.13 13.88
C GLY A 29 3.19 12.12 12.44
N ILE A 30 3.38 11.04 11.67
CA ILE A 30 2.83 10.90 10.32
C ILE A 30 1.96 9.64 10.22
N ILE A 31 0.75 9.81 9.70
CA ILE A 31 -0.12 8.71 9.30
C ILE A 31 -0.21 8.69 7.78
N CYS A 32 -0.10 7.49 7.19
CA CYS A 32 -0.34 7.29 5.76
C CYS A 32 -1.50 6.35 5.51
N VAL A 33 -2.26 6.60 4.44
CA VAL A 33 -3.30 5.71 3.95
C VAL A 33 -3.05 5.41 2.49
N GLY A 34 -2.92 4.14 2.13
CA GLY A 34 -2.58 3.73 0.78
C GLY A 34 -3.48 2.66 0.20
N GLY A 35 -3.49 2.51 -1.12
CA GLY A 35 -4.26 1.47 -1.81
C GLY A 35 -3.58 1.01 -3.11
N PRO A 36 -3.83 -0.23 -3.54
CA PRO A 36 -3.25 -0.79 -4.76
C PRO A 36 -4.00 -0.33 -6.02
N ILE A 37 -3.26 -0.12 -7.11
CA ILE A 37 -3.78 0.16 -8.45
C ILE A 37 -3.56 -1.08 -9.31
N PHE A 38 -4.64 -1.57 -9.92
CA PHE A 38 -4.65 -2.78 -10.73
C PHE A 38 -4.64 -2.47 -12.23
N ALA A 39 -3.89 -3.26 -12.99
CA ALA A 39 -4.01 -3.34 -14.43
C ALA A 39 -5.24 -4.16 -14.85
N SER A 40 -5.57 -4.15 -16.14
CA SER A 40 -6.66 -4.95 -16.70
C SER A 40 -6.56 -6.45 -16.43
N GLN A 41 -5.34 -6.98 -16.27
CA GLN A 41 -5.12 -8.40 -15.93
C GLN A 41 -5.29 -8.72 -14.43
N GLY A 42 -5.66 -7.74 -13.60
CA GLY A 42 -5.80 -7.90 -12.15
C GLY A 42 -4.47 -7.86 -11.38
N LYS A 43 -3.35 -7.57 -12.04
CA LYS A 43 -2.05 -7.40 -11.39
C LYS A 43 -1.93 -6.02 -10.76
N VAL A 44 -1.37 -5.95 -9.56
CA VAL A 44 -0.98 -4.67 -8.95
C VAL A 44 0.21 -4.11 -9.72
N ILE A 45 0.07 -2.90 -10.27
CA ILE A 45 1.13 -2.24 -11.05
C ILE A 45 1.63 -0.95 -10.41
N ALA A 46 0.87 -0.39 -9.48
CA ALA A 46 1.19 0.83 -8.76
C ALA A 46 0.41 0.88 -7.43
N ALA A 47 0.69 1.88 -6.61
CA ALA A 47 -0.07 2.20 -5.42
C ALA A 47 -0.22 3.71 -5.28
N LEU A 48 -1.29 4.15 -4.60
CA LEU A 48 -1.49 5.53 -4.18
C LEU A 48 -1.32 5.59 -2.66
N SER A 49 -0.73 6.68 -2.16
CA SER A 49 -0.62 6.97 -0.73
C SER A 49 -1.01 8.42 -0.45
N ILE A 50 -1.73 8.63 0.64
CA ILE A 50 -2.06 9.93 1.21
C ILE A 50 -1.32 10.02 2.55
N SER A 51 -0.41 10.98 2.69
CA SER A 51 0.36 11.19 3.93
C SER A 51 -0.04 12.51 4.59
N GLY A 52 -0.08 12.54 5.92
CA GLY A 52 -0.34 13.76 6.66
C GLY A 52 0.04 13.66 8.13
N LEU A 53 0.11 14.82 8.78
CA LEU A 53 0.38 14.91 10.22
C LEU A 53 -0.70 14.19 11.02
N THR A 54 -0.32 13.38 12.01
CA THR A 54 -1.23 12.60 12.88
C THR A 54 -2.39 13.45 13.38
N ILE A 55 -2.12 14.66 13.88
CA ILE A 55 -3.12 15.57 14.46
C ILE A 55 -4.29 15.90 13.51
N HIS A 56 -4.04 15.91 12.20
CA HIS A 56 -5.05 16.21 11.17
C HIS A 56 -5.60 14.93 10.55
N MET A 57 -4.73 13.94 10.35
CA MET A 57 -5.05 12.70 9.66
C MET A 57 -5.95 11.80 10.53
N ALA A 58 -5.69 11.72 11.84
CA ALA A 58 -6.45 10.88 12.76
C ALA A 58 -7.95 11.22 12.79
N GLN A 59 -8.29 12.52 12.73
CA GLN A 59 -9.69 12.98 12.69
C GLN A 59 -10.40 12.69 11.36
N LYS A 60 -9.63 12.45 10.29
CA LYS A 60 -10.12 12.27 8.93
C LYS A 60 -9.81 10.89 8.37
N LEU A 61 -9.36 9.96 9.20
CA LEU A 61 -8.81 8.68 8.75
C LEU A 61 -9.77 7.91 7.87
N GLU A 62 -11.04 7.78 8.28
CA GLU A 62 -12.06 7.08 7.51
C GLU A 62 -12.39 7.80 6.19
N ALA A 63 -12.38 9.14 6.18
CA ALA A 63 -12.56 9.90 4.95
C ALA A 63 -11.36 9.73 3.99
N CYS A 64 -10.13 9.69 4.53
CA CYS A 64 -8.92 9.43 3.77
C CYS A 64 -8.92 8.00 3.20
N LYS A 65 -9.32 6.99 3.99
CA LYS A 65 -9.52 5.61 3.51
C LYS A 65 -10.52 5.54 2.37
N ALA A 66 -11.69 6.16 2.53
CA ALA A 66 -12.70 6.21 1.49
C ALA A 66 -12.19 6.88 0.21
N ALA A 67 -11.54 8.04 0.34
CA ALA A 67 -10.97 8.77 -0.79
C ALA A 67 -9.86 7.98 -1.50
N ALA A 68 -8.96 7.35 -0.74
CA ALA A 68 -7.90 6.51 -1.29
C ALA A 68 -8.50 5.34 -2.07
N ARG A 69 -9.44 4.61 -1.46
CA ARG A 69 -10.14 3.47 -2.08
C ARG A 69 -10.84 3.87 -3.38
N GLU A 70 -11.65 4.92 -3.34
CA GLU A 70 -12.38 5.41 -4.51
C GLU A 70 -11.40 5.81 -5.63
N THR A 71 -10.31 6.48 -5.28
CA THR A 71 -9.33 6.94 -6.26
C THR A 71 -8.61 5.78 -6.92
N VAL A 72 -8.12 4.80 -6.15
CA VAL A 72 -7.42 3.63 -6.73
C VAL A 72 -8.37 2.77 -7.57
N GLN A 73 -9.64 2.66 -7.18
CA GLN A 73 -10.66 1.97 -7.97
C GLN A 73 -10.92 2.69 -9.30
N LYS A 74 -11.05 4.02 -9.29
CA LYS A 74 -11.22 4.82 -10.52
C LYS A 74 -10.02 4.68 -11.45
N ILE A 75 -8.80 4.80 -10.92
CA ILE A 75 -7.58 4.65 -11.73
C ILE A 75 -7.52 3.24 -12.31
N SER A 76 -7.78 2.21 -11.50
CA SER A 76 -7.78 0.82 -11.97
C SER A 76 -8.83 0.60 -13.07
N ALA A 77 -10.04 1.14 -12.92
CA ALA A 77 -11.09 1.05 -13.93
C ALA A 77 -10.68 1.72 -15.25
N LEU A 78 -10.02 2.89 -15.20
CA LEU A 78 -9.46 3.56 -16.37
C LEU A 78 -8.37 2.74 -17.06
N LEU A 79 -7.63 1.93 -16.29
CA LEU A 79 -6.63 0.99 -16.80
C LEU A 79 -7.23 -0.34 -17.30
N GLY A 80 -8.56 -0.45 -17.32
CA GLY A 80 -9.28 -1.61 -17.83
C GLY A 80 -9.52 -2.72 -16.80
N TYR A 81 -9.33 -2.45 -15.51
CA TYR A 81 -9.72 -3.39 -14.45
C TYR A 81 -11.24 -3.39 -14.28
N ALA A 82 -11.88 -4.50 -14.65
CA ALA A 82 -13.34 -4.65 -14.62
C ALA A 82 -13.93 -5.02 -13.25
N GLY A 83 -13.07 -5.26 -12.25
CA GLY A 83 -13.48 -5.66 -10.90
C GLY A 83 -13.88 -7.12 -10.76
N ALA A 84 -13.52 -7.70 -9.61
CA ALA A 84 -13.94 -9.00 -9.07
C ALA A 84 -13.43 -10.28 -9.78
N SER A 85 -12.18 -10.65 -9.49
CA SER A 85 -11.85 -12.06 -9.22
C SER A 85 -10.68 -12.12 -8.22
N ASP A 86 -11.01 -12.36 -6.96
CA ASP A 86 -10.09 -12.76 -5.88
C ASP A 86 -8.91 -11.78 -5.56
N PRO A 87 -8.90 -11.10 -4.39
CA PRO A 87 -7.73 -10.34 -3.91
C PRO A 87 -6.48 -11.23 -3.68
N GLY A 88 -6.61 -12.56 -3.80
CA GLY A 88 -5.55 -13.55 -3.71
C GLY A 88 -5.02 -14.08 -5.05
N SER A 89 -5.61 -13.75 -6.21
CA SER A 89 -5.22 -14.42 -7.45
C SER A 89 -4.10 -13.71 -8.22
N ARG A 90 -2.88 -14.16 -7.90
CA ARG A 90 -1.71 -14.33 -8.77
C ARG A 90 -0.66 -13.22 -8.77
N ASP A 91 0.43 -13.62 -8.11
CA ASP A 91 1.82 -13.19 -8.23
C ASP A 91 2.16 -11.80 -7.71
N GLY A 92 2.48 -11.80 -6.42
CA GLY A 92 3.64 -11.14 -5.84
C GLY A 92 3.94 -9.74 -6.37
N ALA A 93 3.67 -8.74 -5.54
CA ALA A 93 4.59 -7.63 -5.42
C ALA A 93 5.97 -8.23 -5.07
N GLN A 94 6.74 -8.60 -6.09
CA GLN A 94 8.18 -8.74 -5.92
C GLN A 94 8.67 -7.35 -5.50
N PRO A 95 9.39 -7.22 -4.38
CA PRO A 95 10.01 -5.96 -4.05
C PRO A 95 10.86 -5.51 -5.24
N SER A 96 10.79 -4.22 -5.56
CA SER A 96 11.64 -3.59 -6.57
C SER A 96 13.10 -4.03 -6.38
N PRO A 97 13.79 -4.58 -7.40
CA PRO A 97 15.20 -4.87 -7.30
C PRO A 97 15.96 -3.54 -7.43
N ALA A 98 16.02 -2.78 -6.34
CA ALA A 98 16.67 -1.48 -6.32
C ALA A 98 17.55 -1.29 -5.09
N GLU A 99 18.33 -2.30 -4.71
CA GLU A 99 19.63 -2.09 -4.04
C GLU A 99 20.63 -3.14 -4.55
N THR A 100 21.25 -2.85 -5.70
CA THR A 100 22.51 -3.49 -6.06
C THR A 100 23.53 -3.14 -4.99
N PRO A 101 24.15 -4.08 -4.26
CA PRO A 101 25.32 -3.75 -3.48
C PRO A 101 26.39 -3.31 -4.48
N SER A 102 26.75 -2.02 -4.45
CA SER A 102 27.80 -1.46 -5.29
C SER A 102 29.10 -2.22 -5.02
N SER A 103 29.43 -3.12 -5.94
CA SER A 103 30.73 -3.73 -6.08
C SER A 103 31.69 -2.69 -6.67
N LYS A 104 32.40 -1.96 -5.81
CA LYS A 104 33.68 -1.29 -6.11
C LYS A 104 34.44 -1.16 -4.79
N LEU A 105 35.75 -1.31 -4.67
CA LEU A 105 36.86 -1.80 -5.48
C LEU A 105 38.08 -1.54 -4.58
N ALA A 106 38.95 -2.54 -4.41
CA ALA A 106 40.38 -2.44 -4.08
C ALA A 106 40.89 -1.40 -3.06
N SER A 107 41.56 -1.88 -2.03
CA SER A 107 42.93 -1.40 -1.73
C SER A 107 43.72 -2.50 -1.03
N ARG A 108 45.00 -2.53 -1.38
CA ARG A 108 46.04 -3.47 -0.97
C ARG A 108 46.46 -3.25 0.48
#